data_AF-A0A962E7P0-F1
#
_entry.id   AF-A0A962E7P0-F1
#
_cell.length_a   1.000
_cell.length_b   1.000
_cell.length_c   1.000
_cell.angle_alpha   90.00
_cell.angle_beta   90.00
_cell.angle_gamma   90.00
#
_symmetry.space_group_name_H-M   'P 1'
#
loop_
_entity.id
_entity.type
_entity.pdbx_description
1 polymer ?
#
loop_
_entity_poly.entity_id
_entity_poly.type
_entity_poly.pdbx_seq_one_letter_code
_entity_poly.pdbx_strand_id
1 'polypeptide(L)'
;MDASTTPAALFDAELVKRYDLAGPRYTSYPTAPHFQPGYSANDYRYQVAVSNGDPLPKPLSVYLHLPFCTNPCFYCGCTRVITRNRSKGSAYVDLLRREIDLQATLFDTDRPLQQLHLGGGSPNFHSPEELGSLVQTLSDAFRFAPPGEREFGIEIDPRMTTPGDLTALRQLGFNRVSMGIQDFDPQVQQAINRVQSAEATLELVRKAQSLDYRSINVDLIYGLPRQRLEGFSETLDAVIKAKPGRIAAYSYAHLPARFKAQRQIRDEDLPNPELKLALLQLCVEKLQAAGYIYIGMDHFALPDDELSLALGNSTLQRNFQG
;
A
#
# COMPACT_ATOMS: atom_id res chain seq x y z
N MET A 1 21.73 -4.14 6.14
CA MET A 1 21.94 -5.51 5.62
C MET A 1 22.84 -5.36 4.41
N ASP A 2 23.89 -6.16 4.31
CA ASP A 2 24.82 -6.12 3.19
C ASP A 2 24.06 -6.47 1.90
N ALA A 3 24.21 -5.66 0.85
CA ALA A 3 23.61 -5.91 -0.47
C ALA A 3 24.13 -7.22 -1.10
N SER A 4 25.13 -7.86 -0.48
CA SER A 4 25.70 -9.16 -0.87
C SER A 4 24.96 -10.39 -0.32
N THR A 5 23.87 -10.23 0.44
CA THR A 5 23.16 -11.38 1.02
C THR A 5 22.46 -12.17 -0.09
N THR A 6 23.05 -13.27 -0.55
CA THR A 6 22.44 -14.16 -1.55
C THR A 6 21.09 -14.69 -1.07
N PRO A 7 20.08 -14.86 -1.96
CA PRO A 7 18.76 -15.39 -1.59
C PRO A 7 18.83 -16.69 -0.77
N ALA A 8 19.80 -17.56 -1.09
CA ALA A 8 20.04 -18.81 -0.36
C ALA A 8 20.39 -18.62 1.14
N ALA A 9 20.94 -17.46 1.53
CA ALA A 9 21.23 -17.16 2.93
C ALA A 9 20.02 -16.61 3.71
N LEU A 10 18.95 -16.20 3.02
CA LEU A 10 17.72 -15.67 3.64
C LEU A 10 16.73 -16.77 4.05
N PHE A 11 16.80 -17.96 3.44
CA PHE A 11 15.81 -19.03 3.59
C PHE A 11 16.41 -20.29 4.22
N ASP A 12 16.91 -20.17 5.44
CA ASP A 12 17.25 -21.33 6.28
C ASP A 12 15.98 -21.91 6.91
N ALA A 13 15.55 -23.08 6.44
CA ALA A 13 14.33 -23.73 6.88
C ALA A 13 14.33 -24.09 8.39
N GLU A 14 15.49 -24.45 8.96
CA GLU A 14 15.62 -24.77 10.38
C GLU A 14 15.45 -23.50 11.23
N LEU A 15 16.05 -22.38 10.79
CA LEU A 15 15.86 -21.09 11.47
C LEU A 15 14.42 -20.59 11.35
N VAL A 16 13.80 -20.65 10.16
CA VAL A 16 12.41 -20.24 9.97
C VAL A 16 11.49 -21.05 10.88
N LYS A 17 11.64 -22.38 10.90
CA LYS A 17 10.86 -23.26 11.77
C LYS A 17 11.06 -22.97 13.26
N ARG A 18 12.31 -22.67 13.68
CA ARG A 18 12.64 -22.34 15.07
C ARG A 18 12.00 -21.03 15.53
N TYR A 19 11.85 -20.06 14.64
CA TYR A 19 11.37 -18.71 14.95
C TYR A 19 9.96 -18.40 14.45
N ASP A 20 9.23 -19.38 13.89
CA ASP A 20 7.81 -19.27 13.52
C ASP A 20 6.91 -19.25 14.78
N LEU A 21 7.02 -18.16 15.53
CA LEU A 21 6.30 -17.90 16.77
C LEU A 21 5.40 -16.67 16.61
N ALA A 22 4.32 -16.63 17.38
CA ALA A 22 3.45 -15.46 17.41
C ALA A 22 4.22 -14.24 17.95
N GLY A 23 4.40 -13.23 17.10
CA GLY A 23 5.05 -11.96 17.43
C GLY A 23 4.21 -10.75 17.01
N PRO A 24 4.42 -9.58 17.63
CA PRO A 24 3.75 -8.36 17.19
C PRO A 24 4.25 -7.95 15.80
N ARG A 25 3.32 -7.63 14.90
CA ARG A 25 3.67 -6.95 13.65
C ARG A 25 4.05 -5.51 13.98
N TYR A 26 5.34 -5.18 13.85
CA TYR A 26 5.88 -3.85 14.12
C TYR A 26 5.55 -2.85 13.00
N THR A 27 4.28 -2.44 12.91
CA THR A 27 3.86 -1.33 12.04
C THR A 27 4.29 0.03 12.58
N SER A 28 4.47 0.11 13.90
CA SER A 28 5.01 1.24 14.65
C SER A 28 5.52 0.73 16.01
N TYR A 29 6.26 1.55 16.73
CA TYR A 29 6.62 1.30 18.13
C TYR A 29 6.30 2.53 19.00
N PRO A 30 5.53 2.37 20.09
CA PRO A 30 4.78 1.18 20.50
C PRO A 30 3.72 0.75 19.46
N THR A 31 3.35 -0.53 19.46
CA THR A 31 2.36 -1.07 18.52
C THR A 31 0.93 -0.67 18.88
N ALA A 32 0.00 -0.71 17.92
CA ALA A 32 -1.41 -0.31 18.11
C ALA A 32 -2.15 -0.97 19.31
N PRO A 33 -1.89 -2.23 19.71
CA PRO A 33 -2.46 -2.80 20.94
C PRO A 33 -2.13 -2.03 22.23
N HIS A 34 -1.12 -1.16 22.21
CA HIS A 34 -0.77 -0.28 23.32
C HIS A 34 -1.56 1.03 23.34
N PHE A 35 -2.39 1.30 22.32
CA PHE A 35 -3.26 2.47 22.32
C PHE A 35 -4.34 2.30 23.39
N GLN A 36 -4.34 3.19 24.38
CA GLN A 36 -5.28 3.18 25.49
C GLN A 36 -6.35 4.26 25.29
N PRO A 37 -7.60 4.00 25.71
CA PRO A 37 -8.57 5.06 25.94
C PRO A 37 -7.99 6.08 26.93
N GLY A 38 -8.20 7.38 26.67
CA GLY A 38 -7.75 8.46 27.57
C GLY A 38 -6.78 9.46 26.94
N TYR A 39 -6.22 9.17 25.76
CA TYR A 39 -5.52 10.20 24.97
C TYR A 39 -6.54 11.22 24.44
N SER A 40 -6.47 12.44 24.96
CA SER A 40 -7.49 13.48 24.74
C SER A 40 -7.16 14.39 23.56
N ALA A 41 -8.14 15.21 23.17
CA ALA A 41 -7.92 16.27 22.19
C ALA A 41 -6.88 17.31 22.67
N ASN A 42 -6.73 17.50 23.98
CA ASN A 42 -5.72 18.40 24.54
C ASN A 42 -4.31 17.79 24.42
N ASP A 43 -4.18 16.48 24.67
CA ASP A 43 -2.91 15.77 24.47
C ASP A 43 -2.48 15.84 23.00
N TYR A 44 -3.43 15.64 22.09
CA TYR A 44 -3.20 15.82 20.66
C TYR A 44 -2.70 17.23 20.31
N ARG A 45 -3.44 18.27 20.73
CA ARG A 45 -3.06 19.68 20.48
C ARG A 45 -1.71 20.04 21.09
N TYR A 46 -1.39 19.50 22.27
CA TYR A 46 -0.09 19.67 22.90
C TYR A 46 1.03 19.07 22.04
N GLN A 47 0.88 17.83 21.55
CA GLN A 47 1.88 17.22 20.67
C GLN A 47 2.04 17.97 19.34
N VAL A 48 0.95 18.50 18.77
CA VAL A 48 1.03 19.37 17.59
C VAL A 48 1.81 20.65 17.89
N ALA A 49 1.51 21.33 19.00
CA ALA A 49 2.23 22.53 19.41
C ALA A 49 3.73 22.27 19.65
N VAL A 50 4.07 21.13 20.27
CA VAL A 50 5.47 20.69 20.43
C VAL A 50 6.13 20.47 19.06
N SER A 51 5.43 19.81 18.12
CA SER A 51 5.95 19.60 16.76
C SER A 51 6.10 20.89 15.96
N ASN A 52 5.24 21.88 16.17
CA ASN A 52 5.34 23.19 15.52
C ASN A 52 6.51 24.00 16.11
N GLY A 53 6.73 23.91 17.42
CA GLY A 53 7.83 24.57 18.13
C GLY A 53 9.20 23.92 17.94
N ASP A 54 9.34 22.87 17.13
CA ASP A 54 10.64 22.28 16.80
C ASP A 54 11.49 23.33 16.05
N PRO A 55 12.75 23.60 16.44
CA PRO A 55 13.61 24.56 15.75
C PRO A 55 13.84 24.26 14.26
N LEU A 56 13.67 23.00 13.84
CA LEU A 56 13.73 22.56 12.46
C LEU A 56 12.48 21.71 12.15
N PRO A 57 11.31 22.35 12.00
CA PRO A 57 10.06 21.62 11.88
C PRO A 57 10.05 20.80 10.59
N LYS A 58 9.79 19.50 10.72
CA LYS A 58 9.70 18.60 9.56
C LYS A 58 8.51 18.97 8.68
N PRO A 59 8.62 18.79 7.34
CA PRO A 59 7.50 18.86 6.43
C PRO A 59 6.34 17.95 6.85
N LEU A 60 5.12 18.32 6.45
CA LEU A 60 3.92 17.58 6.77
C LEU A 60 3.70 16.41 5.80
N SER A 61 3.21 15.31 6.35
CA SER A 61 2.74 14.14 5.62
C SER A 61 1.29 13.88 6.01
N VAL A 62 0.39 13.81 5.01
CA VAL A 62 -1.04 13.61 5.20
C VAL A 62 -1.45 12.26 4.64
N TYR A 63 -2.11 11.45 5.46
CA TYR A 63 -2.80 10.25 5.03
C TYR A 63 -4.30 10.46 5.13
N LEU A 64 -5.03 10.27 4.02
CA LEU A 64 -6.49 10.23 4.04
C LEU A 64 -6.96 8.79 3.81
N HIS A 65 -7.76 8.31 4.75
CA HIS A 65 -8.35 6.97 4.68
C HIS A 65 -9.68 7.03 3.92
N LEU A 66 -9.76 6.39 2.75
CA LEU A 66 -10.98 6.29 1.94
C LEU A 66 -11.50 4.84 2.03
N PRO A 67 -12.46 4.53 2.91
CA PRO A 67 -12.71 3.16 3.33
C PRO A 67 -13.55 2.35 2.32
N PHE A 68 -14.06 2.93 1.24
CA PHE A 68 -15.09 2.28 0.43
C PHE A 68 -14.52 1.30 -0.59
N CYS A 69 -15.13 0.11 -0.69
CA CYS A 69 -14.92 -0.82 -1.80
C CYS A 69 -16.26 -1.29 -2.35
N THR A 70 -16.34 -1.51 -3.66
CA THR A 70 -17.58 -1.99 -4.30
C THR A 70 -17.87 -3.46 -3.99
N ASN A 71 -16.82 -4.30 -3.92
CA ASN A 71 -16.94 -5.74 -3.74
C ASN A 71 -16.04 -6.24 -2.60
N PRO A 72 -16.47 -7.24 -1.81
CA PRO A 72 -15.65 -7.81 -0.76
C PRO A 72 -14.59 -8.75 -1.35
N CYS A 73 -13.31 -8.41 -1.18
CA CYS A 73 -12.23 -9.38 -1.37
C CYS A 73 -12.12 -10.25 -0.12
N PHE A 74 -12.18 -11.58 -0.26
CA PHE A 74 -12.28 -12.48 0.88
C PHE A 74 -11.01 -12.52 1.72
N TYR A 75 -9.83 -12.30 1.13
CA TYR A 75 -8.56 -12.24 1.86
C TYR A 75 -8.42 -10.98 2.74
N CYS A 76 -9.11 -9.89 2.40
CA CYS A 76 -8.67 -8.56 2.82
C CYS A 76 -8.90 -8.32 4.33
N GLY A 77 -7.87 -7.78 5.00
CA GLY A 77 -7.87 -7.40 6.42
C GLY A 77 -7.93 -5.89 6.67
N CYS A 78 -8.03 -5.07 5.61
CA CYS A 78 -8.06 -3.61 5.73
C CYS A 78 -9.36 -3.11 6.38
N THR A 79 -9.27 -1.99 7.10
CA THR A 79 -10.44 -1.20 7.52
C THR A 79 -11.15 -0.69 6.27
N ARG A 80 -12.39 -1.14 6.06
CA ARG A 80 -13.14 -0.84 4.84
C ARG A 80 -14.65 -0.99 5.04
N VAL A 81 -15.41 -0.35 4.16
CA VAL A 81 -16.86 -0.39 4.04
C VAL A 81 -17.21 -0.90 2.66
N ILE A 82 -17.89 -2.06 2.59
CA ILE A 82 -18.36 -2.62 1.33
C ILE A 82 -19.71 -1.99 0.98
N THR A 83 -19.78 -1.26 -0.13
CA THR A 83 -21.03 -0.68 -0.61
C THR A 83 -20.99 -0.40 -2.11
N ARG A 84 -22.16 -0.50 -2.76
CA ARG A 84 -22.38 -0.02 -4.14
C ARG A 84 -23.02 1.36 -4.19
N ASN A 85 -23.44 1.91 -3.04
CA ASN A 85 -24.06 3.22 -2.98
C ASN A 85 -22.97 4.31 -2.95
N ARG A 86 -22.73 4.94 -4.10
CA ARG A 86 -21.71 6.00 -4.27
C ARG A 86 -21.98 7.22 -3.37
N SER A 87 -23.23 7.54 -3.04
CA SER A 87 -23.55 8.73 -2.23
C SER A 87 -22.99 8.66 -0.81
N LYS A 88 -22.75 7.46 -0.28
CA LYS A 88 -22.05 7.29 1.01
C LYS A 88 -20.60 7.75 0.92
N GLY A 89 -19.96 7.52 -0.23
CA GLY A 89 -18.62 8.02 -0.53
C GLY A 89 -18.62 9.54 -0.61
N SER A 90 -19.52 10.13 -1.39
CA SER A 90 -19.61 11.59 -1.55
C SER A 90 -19.85 12.30 -0.21
N ALA A 91 -20.76 11.80 0.61
CA ALA A 91 -21.00 12.36 1.95
C ALA A 91 -19.78 12.25 2.88
N TYR A 92 -18.95 11.22 2.70
CA TYR A 92 -17.72 11.06 3.47
C TYR A 92 -16.62 12.03 2.99
N VAL A 93 -16.53 12.31 1.69
CA VAL A 93 -15.65 13.35 1.15
C VAL A 93 -15.97 14.71 1.76
N ASP A 94 -17.25 15.07 1.88
CA ASP A 94 -17.65 16.33 2.54
C ASP A 94 -17.22 16.40 4.01
N LEU A 95 -17.26 15.27 4.72
CA LEU A 95 -16.78 15.20 6.11
C LEU A 95 -15.25 15.33 6.18
N LEU A 96 -14.51 14.67 5.29
CA LEU A 96 -13.04 14.80 5.23
C LEU A 96 -12.61 16.23 4.94
N ARG A 97 -13.32 16.94 4.05
CA ARG A 97 -13.02 18.36 3.76
C ARG A 97 -13.15 19.23 5.01
N ARG A 98 -14.22 19.04 5.80
CA ARG A 98 -14.38 19.73 7.08
C ARG A 98 -13.31 19.35 8.09
N GLU A 99 -12.92 18.08 8.13
CA GLU A 99 -11.84 17.62 9.01
C GLU A 99 -10.49 18.22 8.62
N ILE A 100 -10.19 18.32 7.32
CA ILE A 100 -8.99 19.01 6.80
C ILE A 100 -8.94 20.45 7.31
N ASP A 101 -10.04 21.20 7.19
CA ASP A 101 -10.11 22.58 7.68
C ASP A 101 -9.86 22.66 9.20
N LEU A 102 -10.45 21.75 9.98
CA LEU A 102 -10.24 21.69 11.42
C LEU A 102 -8.79 21.38 11.79
N GLN A 103 -8.16 20.43 11.09
CA GLN A 103 -6.77 20.05 11.34
C GLN A 103 -5.80 21.17 10.95
N ALA A 104 -6.04 21.84 9.82
CA ALA A 104 -5.19 22.92 9.35
C ALA A 104 -5.05 24.08 10.36
N THR A 105 -6.07 24.33 11.18
CA THR A 105 -5.98 25.35 12.26
C THR A 105 -4.92 25.04 13.32
N LEU A 106 -4.39 23.82 13.37
CA LEU A 106 -3.43 23.38 14.38
C LEU A 106 -1.98 23.43 13.90
N PHE A 107 -1.73 23.44 12.59
CA PHE A 107 -0.38 23.34 12.04
C PHE A 107 0.10 24.68 11.48
N ASP A 108 1.38 24.98 11.70
CA ASP A 108 1.98 26.24 11.24
C ASP A 108 2.04 26.31 9.70
N THR A 109 1.77 27.50 9.15
CA THR A 109 1.60 27.73 7.71
C THR A 109 2.90 27.73 6.91
N ASP A 110 4.05 27.81 7.60
CA ASP A 110 5.38 27.72 6.99
C ASP A 110 5.85 26.28 6.77
N ARG A 111 5.16 25.28 7.35
CA ARG A 111 5.44 23.86 7.17
C ARG A 111 4.82 23.36 5.87
N PRO A 112 5.64 22.95 4.86
CA PRO A 112 5.10 22.50 3.61
C PRO A 112 4.49 21.09 3.75
N LEU A 113 3.32 20.86 3.15
CA LEU A 113 2.79 19.51 2.90
C LEU A 113 3.59 18.90 1.75
N GLN A 114 4.46 17.96 2.10
CA GLN A 114 5.36 17.30 1.18
C GLN A 114 4.78 15.96 0.70
N GLN A 115 4.13 15.22 1.60
CA GLN A 115 3.58 13.90 1.29
C GLN A 115 2.06 13.89 1.45
N LEU A 116 1.38 13.30 0.47
CA LEU A 116 -0.05 12.97 0.53
C LEU A 116 -0.19 11.50 0.13
N HIS A 117 -0.88 10.71 0.94
CA HIS A 117 -1.22 9.33 0.55
C HIS A 117 -2.70 9.07 0.75
N LEU A 118 -3.38 8.67 -0.33
CA LEU A 118 -4.75 8.17 -0.28
C LEU A 118 -4.73 6.65 -0.26
N GLY A 119 -5.26 6.05 0.81
CA GLY A 119 -5.33 4.60 0.94
C GLY A 119 -6.59 4.14 1.66
N GLY A 120 -6.65 2.85 2.00
CA GLY A 120 -7.69 2.31 2.90
C GLY A 120 -8.50 1.17 2.29
N GLY A 121 -9.69 1.49 1.78
CA GLY A 121 -10.49 0.58 0.98
C GLY A 121 -10.02 0.61 -0.48
N SER A 122 -10.69 1.42 -1.29
CA SER A 122 -10.26 1.70 -2.66
C SER A 122 -10.47 3.20 -2.91
N PRO A 123 -9.42 4.04 -2.83
CA PRO A 123 -9.51 5.46 -3.13
C PRO A 123 -10.23 5.78 -4.45
N ASN A 124 -9.98 4.99 -5.50
CA ASN A 124 -10.68 5.07 -6.78
C ASN A 124 -12.13 4.55 -6.77
N PHE A 125 -12.72 4.32 -5.59
CA PHE A 125 -14.17 4.34 -5.41
C PHE A 125 -14.73 5.76 -5.61
N HIS A 126 -13.91 6.78 -5.38
CA HIS A 126 -14.28 8.16 -5.65
C HIS A 126 -13.91 8.53 -7.07
N SER A 127 -14.70 9.40 -7.70
CA SER A 127 -14.38 9.92 -9.03
C SER A 127 -13.14 10.81 -8.98
N PRO A 128 -12.44 11.03 -10.10
CA PRO A 128 -11.37 12.03 -10.15
C PRO A 128 -11.82 13.43 -9.71
N GLU A 129 -13.08 13.80 -9.93
CA GLU A 129 -13.65 15.07 -9.45
C GLU A 129 -13.73 15.13 -7.92
N GLU A 130 -14.26 14.08 -7.28
CA GLU A 130 -14.34 13.99 -5.82
C GLU A 130 -12.94 14.00 -5.18
N LEU A 131 -11.99 13.25 -5.76
CA LEU A 131 -10.60 13.24 -5.32
C LEU A 131 -9.93 14.61 -5.53
N GLY A 132 -10.21 15.26 -6.65
CA GLY A 132 -9.74 16.62 -6.93
C GLY A 132 -10.24 17.63 -5.92
N SER A 133 -11.48 17.50 -5.45
CA SER A 133 -12.02 18.37 -4.40
C SER A 133 -11.27 18.22 -3.06
N LEU A 134 -10.80 17.00 -2.72
CA LEU A 134 -9.96 16.77 -1.55
C LEU A 134 -8.58 17.41 -1.70
N VAL A 135 -7.95 17.20 -2.86
CA VAL A 135 -6.64 17.80 -3.17
C VAL A 135 -6.72 19.33 -3.15
N GLN A 136 -7.79 19.91 -3.71
CA GLN A 136 -8.03 21.35 -3.66
C GLN A 136 -8.18 21.84 -2.23
N THR A 137 -9.01 21.17 -1.42
CA THR A 137 -9.21 21.55 -0.01
C THR A 137 -7.89 21.48 0.77
N LEU A 138 -7.07 20.46 0.53
CA LEU A 138 -5.72 20.37 1.11
C LEU A 138 -4.81 21.51 0.64
N SER A 139 -4.88 21.91 -0.63
CA SER A 139 -4.07 23.01 -1.18
C SER A 139 -4.50 24.38 -0.66
N ASP A 140 -5.79 24.54 -0.34
CA ASP A 140 -6.32 25.76 0.27
C ASP A 140 -5.95 25.85 1.75
N ALA A 141 -5.90 24.70 2.44
CA ALA A 141 -5.64 24.61 3.86
C ALA A 141 -4.15 24.52 4.24
N PHE A 142 -3.31 23.95 3.37
CA PHE A 142 -1.88 23.75 3.61
C PHE A 142 -1.04 24.25 2.43
N ARG A 143 0.12 24.84 2.73
CA ARG A 143 1.12 25.16 1.71
C ARG A 143 1.74 23.87 1.18
N PHE A 144 1.53 23.53 -0.09
CA PHE A 144 2.23 22.39 -0.68
C PHE A 144 3.72 22.68 -0.89
N ALA A 145 4.55 21.65 -0.75
CA ALA A 145 5.97 21.69 -1.14
C ALA A 145 6.13 22.07 -2.64
N PRO A 146 7.33 22.46 -3.10
CA PRO A 146 7.58 22.63 -4.54
C PRO A 146 7.29 21.34 -5.33
N PRO A 147 6.81 21.41 -6.59
CA PRO A 147 6.42 20.22 -7.36
C PRO A 147 7.44 19.09 -7.43
N GLY A 148 8.75 19.39 -7.46
CA GLY A 148 9.83 18.38 -7.49
C GLY A 148 10.03 17.63 -6.17
N GLU A 149 9.50 18.15 -5.06
CA GLU A 149 9.62 17.57 -3.72
C GLU A 149 8.33 16.87 -3.25
N ARG A 150 7.21 17.08 -3.97
CA ARG A 150 5.92 16.46 -3.63
C ARG A 150 5.96 14.95 -3.86
N GLU A 151 5.41 14.20 -2.92
CA GLU A 151 5.17 12.76 -3.06
C GLU A 151 3.70 12.47 -2.80
N PHE A 152 2.91 12.47 -3.87
CA PHE A 152 1.47 12.29 -3.79
C PHE A 152 1.14 10.89 -4.32
N GLY A 153 0.80 10.00 -3.39
CA GLY A 153 0.49 8.59 -3.60
C GLY A 153 -1.01 8.30 -3.51
N ILE A 154 -1.45 7.34 -4.32
CA ILE A 154 -2.80 6.80 -4.27
C ILE A 154 -2.81 5.28 -4.50
N GLU A 155 -3.54 4.55 -3.68
CA GLU A 155 -3.87 3.14 -3.92
C GLU A 155 -5.07 3.04 -4.87
N ILE A 156 -5.01 2.12 -5.84
CA ILE A 156 -6.11 1.91 -6.79
C ILE A 156 -6.45 0.42 -6.94
N ASP A 157 -7.75 0.15 -7.09
CA ASP A 157 -8.25 -1.14 -7.56
C ASP A 157 -8.30 -1.15 -9.10
N PRO A 158 -7.44 -1.91 -9.81
CA PRO A 158 -7.36 -1.88 -11.26
C PRO A 158 -8.67 -2.30 -11.97
N ARG A 159 -9.56 -3.01 -11.26
CA ARG A 159 -10.88 -3.44 -11.81
C ARG A 159 -11.84 -2.28 -12.08
N MET A 160 -11.57 -1.12 -11.48
CA MET A 160 -12.42 0.07 -11.57
C MET A 160 -11.69 1.27 -12.19
N THR A 161 -10.51 1.05 -12.77
CA THR A 161 -9.66 2.12 -13.31
C THR A 161 -9.52 1.98 -14.81
N THR A 162 -9.68 3.10 -15.52
CA THR A 162 -9.35 3.24 -16.92
C THR A 162 -8.02 3.97 -17.12
N PRO A 163 -7.36 3.86 -18.29
CA PRO A 163 -6.22 4.70 -18.65
C PRO A 163 -6.50 6.21 -18.55
N GLY A 164 -7.76 6.63 -18.76
CA GLY A 164 -8.20 8.02 -18.60
C GLY A 164 -8.16 8.47 -17.14
N ASP A 165 -8.59 7.62 -16.21
CA ASP A 165 -8.57 7.92 -14.77
C ASP A 165 -7.13 8.13 -14.26
N LEU A 166 -6.15 7.34 -14.72
CA LEU A 166 -4.74 7.57 -14.39
C LEU A 166 -4.25 8.93 -14.92
N THR A 167 -4.72 9.35 -16.09
CA THR A 167 -4.36 10.66 -16.64
C THR A 167 -4.94 11.79 -15.78
N ALA A 168 -6.20 11.65 -15.35
CA ALA A 168 -6.84 12.61 -14.45
C ALA A 168 -6.13 12.66 -13.08
N LEU A 169 -5.81 11.52 -12.48
CA LEU A 169 -5.04 11.46 -11.23
C LEU A 169 -3.67 12.13 -11.37
N ARG A 170 -2.97 11.94 -12.49
CA ARG A 170 -1.69 12.60 -12.74
C ARG A 170 -1.83 14.13 -12.81
N GLN A 171 -2.92 14.63 -13.39
CA GLN A 171 -3.25 16.06 -13.47
C GLN A 171 -3.59 16.66 -12.10
N LEU A 172 -4.17 15.88 -11.19
CA LEU A 172 -4.37 16.27 -9.78
C LEU A 172 -3.07 16.32 -8.97
N GLY A 173 -1.94 15.94 -9.56
CA GLY A 173 -0.63 15.99 -8.92
C GLY A 173 -0.16 14.67 -8.30
N PHE A 174 -0.97 13.59 -8.38
CA PHE A 174 -0.49 12.27 -7.97
C PHE A 174 0.65 11.81 -8.87
N ASN A 175 1.79 11.51 -8.27
CA ASN A 175 3.01 11.08 -8.96
C ASN A 175 3.49 9.71 -8.46
N ARG A 176 2.77 9.10 -7.51
CA ARG A 176 2.95 7.73 -7.06
C ARG A 176 1.62 6.99 -7.12
N VAL A 177 1.63 5.73 -7.52
CA VAL A 177 0.43 4.89 -7.57
C VAL A 177 0.75 3.46 -7.09
N SER A 178 -0.15 2.87 -6.32
CA SER A 178 -0.10 1.44 -5.93
C SER A 178 -1.29 0.69 -6.51
N MET A 179 -1.05 -0.44 -7.18
CA MET A 179 -2.08 -1.24 -7.83
C MET A 179 -2.20 -2.63 -7.20
N GLY A 180 -3.39 -2.97 -6.73
CA GLY A 180 -3.64 -4.29 -6.12
C GLY A 180 -3.79 -5.41 -7.14
N ILE A 181 -2.72 -6.16 -7.44
CA ILE A 181 -2.75 -7.34 -8.32
C ILE A 181 -3.18 -8.59 -7.54
N GLN A 182 -2.49 -8.85 -6.43
CA GLN A 182 -2.61 -10.01 -5.55
C GLN A 182 -2.16 -11.32 -6.19
N ASP A 183 -2.85 -11.78 -7.24
CA ASP A 183 -2.51 -12.95 -8.04
C ASP A 183 -3.25 -12.90 -9.39
N PHE A 184 -2.60 -13.36 -10.47
CA PHE A 184 -3.25 -13.52 -11.77
C PHE A 184 -3.84 -14.92 -12.01
N ASP A 185 -3.55 -15.93 -11.18
CA ASP A 185 -4.12 -17.27 -11.31
C ASP A 185 -5.67 -17.22 -11.17
N PRO A 186 -6.44 -17.64 -12.20
CA PRO A 186 -7.89 -17.58 -12.17
C PRO A 186 -8.53 -18.37 -11.02
N GLN A 187 -7.93 -19.49 -10.59
CA GLN A 187 -8.45 -20.30 -9.48
C GLN A 187 -8.28 -19.58 -8.15
N VAL A 188 -7.13 -18.91 -7.97
CA VAL A 188 -6.87 -18.08 -6.79
C VAL A 188 -7.83 -16.89 -6.78
N GLN A 189 -7.94 -16.15 -7.89
CA GLN A 189 -8.83 -15.00 -8.03
C GLN A 189 -10.30 -15.34 -7.71
N GLN A 190 -10.79 -16.47 -8.19
CA GLN A 190 -12.14 -16.97 -7.87
C GLN A 190 -12.28 -17.26 -6.38
N ALA A 191 -11.32 -17.98 -5.79
CA ALA A 191 -11.34 -18.34 -4.37
C ALA A 191 -11.30 -17.13 -3.43
N ILE A 192 -10.77 -15.99 -3.88
CA ILE A 192 -10.70 -14.76 -3.10
C ILE A 192 -11.73 -13.68 -3.49
N ASN A 193 -12.62 -13.98 -4.45
CA ASN A 193 -13.60 -13.05 -5.01
C ASN A 193 -12.98 -11.75 -5.57
N ARG A 194 -11.88 -11.90 -6.31
CA ARG A 194 -11.14 -10.79 -6.94
C ARG A 194 -10.79 -11.11 -8.39
N VAL A 195 -11.80 -11.27 -9.23
CA VAL A 195 -11.60 -11.50 -10.66
C VAL A 195 -11.17 -10.21 -11.37
N GLN A 196 -10.06 -10.27 -12.11
CA GLN A 196 -9.47 -9.19 -12.89
C GLN A 196 -8.64 -9.75 -14.07
N SER A 197 -8.57 -8.99 -15.17
CA SER A 197 -7.72 -9.35 -16.31
C SER A 197 -6.28 -8.94 -16.04
N ALA A 198 -5.34 -9.86 -16.28
CA ALA A 198 -3.91 -9.55 -16.26
C ALA A 198 -3.57 -8.51 -17.31
N GLU A 199 -4.05 -8.68 -18.54
CA GLU A 199 -3.79 -7.75 -19.64
C GLU A 199 -4.23 -6.32 -19.30
N ALA A 200 -5.47 -6.15 -18.82
CA ALA A 200 -6.01 -4.83 -18.45
C ALA A 200 -5.23 -4.21 -17.29
N THR A 201 -4.85 -5.01 -16.28
CA THR A 201 -4.08 -4.51 -15.13
C THR A 201 -2.68 -4.08 -15.56
N LEU A 202 -2.00 -4.86 -16.40
CA LEU A 202 -0.67 -4.53 -16.90
C LEU A 202 -0.68 -3.39 -17.94
N GLU A 203 -1.82 -3.15 -18.61
CA GLU A 203 -2.02 -1.95 -19.41
C GLU A 203 -2.02 -0.68 -18.53
N LEU A 204 -2.65 -0.73 -17.36
CA LEU A 204 -2.62 0.39 -16.41
C LEU A 204 -1.20 0.68 -15.90
N VAL A 205 -0.39 -0.34 -15.64
CA VAL A 205 1.04 -0.18 -15.29
C VAL A 205 1.78 0.55 -16.41
N ARG A 206 1.65 0.09 -17.66
CA ARG A 206 2.26 0.72 -18.84
C ARG A 206 1.77 2.16 -19.06
N LYS A 207 0.47 2.40 -18.81
CA LYS A 207 -0.10 3.75 -18.90
C LYS A 207 0.51 4.67 -17.84
N ALA A 208 0.62 4.22 -16.60
CA ALA A 208 1.25 5.01 -15.54
C ALA A 208 2.72 5.33 -15.86
N GLN A 209 3.47 4.37 -16.44
CA GLN A 209 4.84 4.62 -16.94
C GLN A 209 4.85 5.72 -18.02
N SER A 210 3.92 5.68 -18.99
CA SER A 210 3.83 6.71 -20.05
C SER A 210 3.41 8.10 -19.57
N LEU A 211 2.91 8.20 -18.33
CA LEU A 211 2.48 9.44 -17.67
C LEU A 211 3.53 9.98 -16.69
N ASP A 212 4.73 9.39 -16.69
CA ASP A 212 5.84 9.76 -15.82
C ASP A 212 5.43 9.78 -14.33
N TYR A 213 4.70 8.75 -13.89
CA TYR A 213 4.58 8.45 -12.47
C TYR A 213 5.97 8.09 -11.93
N ARG A 214 6.44 8.83 -10.92
CA ARG A 214 7.76 8.64 -10.29
C ARG A 214 7.90 7.25 -9.67
N SER A 215 6.83 6.72 -9.08
CA SER A 215 6.82 5.39 -8.48
C SER A 215 5.53 4.67 -8.79
N ILE A 216 5.65 3.45 -9.32
CA ILE A 216 4.53 2.55 -9.59
C ILE A 216 4.78 1.30 -8.76
N ASN A 217 3.95 1.09 -7.73
CA ASN A 217 3.95 -0.10 -6.92
C ASN A 217 2.85 -1.06 -7.39
N VAL A 218 3.11 -2.36 -7.28
CA VAL A 218 2.07 -3.39 -7.36
C VAL A 218 2.07 -4.24 -6.11
N ASP A 219 0.88 -4.58 -5.63
CA ASP A 219 0.71 -5.44 -4.47
C ASP A 219 0.46 -6.89 -4.93
N LEU A 220 1.20 -7.83 -4.36
CA LEU A 220 1.06 -9.27 -4.51
C LEU A 220 0.80 -9.89 -3.13
N ILE A 221 0.16 -11.06 -3.11
CA ILE A 221 -0.05 -11.80 -1.86
C ILE A 221 0.34 -13.25 -2.07
N TYR A 222 1.20 -13.78 -1.20
CA TYR A 222 1.51 -15.22 -1.16
C TYR A 222 0.84 -15.89 0.04
N GLY A 223 0.54 -17.18 -0.09
CA GLY A 223 -0.24 -17.93 0.88
C GLY A 223 -1.77 -17.83 0.70
N LEU A 224 -2.25 -17.34 -0.44
CA LEU A 224 -3.68 -17.32 -0.78
C LEU A 224 -4.21 -18.74 -1.08
N PRO A 225 -5.52 -18.98 -0.95
CA PRO A 225 -6.10 -20.28 -1.26
C PRO A 225 -5.81 -20.69 -2.72
N ARG A 226 -5.52 -21.98 -2.91
CA ARG A 226 -5.24 -22.63 -4.21
C ARG A 226 -3.95 -22.19 -4.91
N GLN A 227 -3.13 -21.35 -4.28
CA GLN A 227 -1.82 -21.02 -4.83
C GLN A 227 -0.92 -22.25 -4.95
N ARG A 228 -0.20 -22.33 -6.06
CA ARG A 228 0.85 -23.30 -6.34
C ARG A 228 2.08 -22.56 -6.83
N LEU A 229 3.25 -23.20 -6.75
CA LEU A 229 4.51 -22.62 -7.22
C LEU A 229 4.45 -22.24 -8.70
N GLU A 230 3.87 -23.09 -9.54
CA GLU A 230 3.79 -22.83 -10.98
C GLU A 230 2.90 -21.62 -11.29
N GLY A 231 1.70 -21.57 -10.69
CA GLY A 231 0.75 -20.47 -10.91
C GLY A 231 1.28 -19.13 -10.38
N PHE A 232 1.90 -19.14 -9.19
CA PHE A 232 2.51 -17.92 -8.64
C PHE A 232 3.76 -17.49 -9.43
N SER A 233 4.53 -18.45 -9.95
CA SER A 233 5.64 -18.17 -10.88
C SER A 233 5.15 -17.44 -12.14
N GLU A 234 4.05 -17.89 -12.75
CA GLU A 234 3.45 -17.23 -13.92
C GLU A 234 2.99 -15.80 -13.60
N THR A 235 2.39 -15.60 -12.42
CA THR A 235 2.04 -14.26 -11.92
C THR A 235 3.28 -13.38 -11.80
N LEU A 236 4.37 -13.88 -11.21
CA LEU A 236 5.63 -13.14 -11.07
C LEU A 236 6.24 -12.81 -12.44
N ASP A 237 6.23 -13.75 -13.39
CA ASP A 237 6.75 -13.52 -14.75
C ASP A 237 5.99 -12.40 -15.45
N ALA A 238 4.66 -12.35 -15.31
CA ALA A 238 3.83 -11.30 -15.88
C ALA A 238 4.13 -9.92 -15.24
N VAL A 239 4.34 -9.87 -13.92
CA VAL A 239 4.70 -8.63 -13.19
C VAL A 239 6.09 -8.15 -13.57
N ILE A 240 7.09 -9.05 -13.57
CA ILE A 240 8.48 -8.74 -13.96
C ILE A 240 8.52 -8.18 -15.37
N LYS A 241 7.75 -8.76 -16.31
CA LYS A 241 7.67 -8.29 -17.69
C LYS A 241 7.12 -6.86 -17.78
N ALA A 242 6.18 -6.48 -16.93
CA ALA A 242 5.66 -5.11 -16.87
C ALA A 242 6.59 -4.12 -16.15
N LYS A 243 7.55 -4.65 -15.38
CA LYS A 243 8.62 -3.91 -14.71
C LYS A 243 8.12 -2.68 -13.92
N PRO A 244 7.20 -2.85 -12.95
CA PRO A 244 6.86 -1.76 -12.03
C PRO A 244 8.10 -1.33 -11.23
N GLY A 245 8.14 -0.09 -10.77
CA GLY A 245 9.27 0.43 -9.98
C GLY A 245 9.39 -0.27 -8.62
N ARG A 246 8.26 -0.65 -8.03
CA ARG A 246 8.17 -1.34 -6.74
C ARG A 246 7.20 -2.50 -6.76
N ILE A 247 7.46 -3.47 -5.91
CA ILE A 247 6.59 -4.62 -5.67
C ILE A 247 6.50 -4.83 -4.17
N ALA A 248 5.28 -4.92 -3.64
CA ALA A 248 5.03 -5.33 -2.27
C ALA A 248 4.38 -6.72 -2.27
N ALA A 249 5.09 -7.74 -1.78
CA ALA A 249 4.63 -9.12 -1.72
C ALA A 249 4.28 -9.52 -0.28
N TYR A 250 3.00 -9.39 0.07
CA TYR A 250 2.51 -9.60 1.43
C TYR A 250 2.26 -11.09 1.73
N SER A 251 2.61 -11.50 2.95
CA SER A 251 2.16 -12.78 3.50
C SER A 251 0.66 -12.71 3.82
N TYR A 252 -0.13 -13.65 3.32
CA TYR A 252 -1.54 -13.72 3.68
C TYR A 252 -1.72 -14.02 5.18
N ALA A 253 -2.47 -13.16 5.87
CA ALA A 253 -2.86 -13.33 7.27
C ALA A 253 -4.32 -13.79 7.37
N HIS A 254 -4.52 -15.07 7.71
CA HIS A 254 -5.85 -15.67 7.86
C HIS A 254 -6.33 -15.59 9.32
N LEU A 255 -7.25 -14.68 9.58
CA LEU A 255 -7.86 -14.40 10.89
C LEU A 255 -9.39 -14.27 10.77
N PRO A 256 -10.12 -15.34 10.36
CA PRO A 256 -11.56 -15.30 10.05
C PRO A 256 -12.47 -15.00 11.26
N ALA A 257 -11.94 -15.12 12.48
CA ALA A 257 -12.60 -14.66 13.70
C ALA A 257 -12.74 -13.12 13.72
N ARG A 258 -11.71 -12.41 13.25
CA ARG A 258 -11.66 -10.94 13.19
C ARG A 258 -12.20 -10.39 11.87
N PHE A 259 -11.83 -11.01 10.75
CA PHE A 259 -12.21 -10.56 9.41
C PHE A 259 -13.24 -11.50 8.79
N LYS A 260 -14.52 -11.21 9.00
CA LYS A 260 -15.64 -12.10 8.62
C LYS A 260 -15.62 -12.56 7.15
N ALA A 261 -15.15 -11.73 6.22
CA ALA A 261 -15.07 -12.08 4.80
C ALA A 261 -14.14 -13.27 4.52
N GLN A 262 -13.11 -13.47 5.36
CA GLN A 262 -12.18 -14.59 5.22
C GLN A 262 -12.83 -15.95 5.49
N ARG A 263 -14.01 -16.00 6.14
CA ARG A 263 -14.79 -17.23 6.32
C ARG A 263 -15.32 -17.84 5.01
N GLN A 264 -15.26 -17.07 3.92
CA GLN A 264 -15.60 -17.57 2.58
C GLN A 264 -14.44 -18.34 1.94
N ILE A 265 -13.24 -18.25 2.50
CA ILE A 265 -12.09 -19.05 2.09
C ILE A 265 -12.14 -20.37 2.86
N ARG A 266 -11.94 -21.48 2.16
CA ARG A 266 -11.87 -22.80 2.78
C ARG A 266 -10.45 -23.03 3.31
N ASP A 267 -10.35 -23.44 4.56
CA ASP A 267 -9.04 -23.68 5.21
C ASP A 267 -8.24 -24.77 4.48
N GLU A 268 -8.91 -25.78 3.93
CA GLU A 268 -8.29 -26.86 3.13
C GLU A 268 -7.68 -26.38 1.80
N ASP A 269 -8.14 -25.24 1.27
CA ASP A 269 -7.57 -24.64 0.07
C ASP A 269 -6.29 -23.83 0.40
N LEU A 270 -5.98 -23.58 1.68
CA LEU A 270 -4.81 -22.77 2.06
C LEU A 270 -3.49 -23.55 1.94
N PRO A 271 -2.41 -22.92 1.44
CA PRO A 271 -1.07 -23.51 1.48
C PRO A 271 -0.67 -23.88 2.91
N ASN A 272 -0.09 -25.07 3.08
CA ASN A 272 0.58 -25.43 4.33
C ASN A 272 1.84 -24.55 4.55
N PRO A 273 2.41 -24.52 5.77
CA PRO A 273 3.58 -23.69 6.07
C PRO A 273 4.76 -23.89 5.12
N GLU A 274 5.04 -25.14 4.73
CA GLU A 274 6.13 -25.49 3.82
C GLU A 274 5.93 -24.88 2.43
N LEU A 275 4.71 -25.02 1.85
CA LEU A 275 4.39 -24.41 0.56
C LEU A 275 4.40 -22.88 0.64
N LYS A 276 3.91 -22.31 1.75
CA LYS A 276 3.93 -20.85 1.95
C LYS A 276 5.36 -20.30 1.99
N LEU A 277 6.29 -21.02 2.63
CA LEU A 277 7.71 -20.67 2.63
C LEU A 277 8.32 -20.81 1.23
N ALA A 278 8.01 -21.88 0.50
CA ALA A 278 8.48 -22.07 -0.87
C ALA A 278 7.97 -20.97 -1.83
N LEU A 279 6.72 -20.51 -1.66
CA LEU A 279 6.18 -19.38 -2.42
C LEU A 279 6.93 -18.07 -2.13
N LEU A 280 7.30 -17.83 -0.87
CA LEU A 280 8.12 -16.68 -0.49
C LEU A 280 9.52 -16.77 -1.11
N GLN A 281 10.19 -17.91 -0.99
CA GLN A 281 11.51 -18.14 -1.57
C GLN A 281 11.49 -17.91 -3.10
N LEU A 282 10.51 -18.50 -3.79
CA LEU A 282 10.28 -18.30 -5.22
C LEU A 282 10.13 -16.81 -5.59
N CYS A 283 9.34 -16.06 -4.80
CA CYS A 283 9.15 -14.63 -4.99
C CYS A 283 10.49 -13.89 -4.92
N VAL A 284 11.25 -14.10 -3.86
CA VAL A 284 12.52 -13.40 -3.62
C VAL A 284 13.54 -13.74 -4.71
N GLU A 285 13.72 -15.02 -5.02
CA GLU A 285 14.67 -15.49 -6.03
C GLU A 285 14.35 -14.92 -7.42
N LYS A 286 13.09 -14.98 -7.86
CA LYS A 286 12.71 -14.47 -9.19
C LYS A 286 12.82 -12.95 -9.29
N LEU A 287 12.40 -12.23 -8.25
CA LEU A 287 12.49 -10.76 -8.25
C LEU A 287 13.94 -10.28 -8.21
N GLN A 288 14.79 -10.90 -7.39
CA GLN A 288 16.23 -10.58 -7.37
C GLN A 288 16.91 -10.94 -8.69
N ALA A 289 16.60 -12.10 -9.29
CA ALA A 289 17.11 -12.47 -10.61
C ALA A 289 16.67 -11.49 -11.71
N ALA A 290 15.50 -10.86 -11.56
CA ALA A 290 15.01 -9.80 -12.45
C ALA A 290 15.61 -8.40 -12.14
N GLY A 291 16.50 -8.30 -11.16
CA GLY A 291 17.21 -7.06 -10.81
C GLY A 291 16.54 -6.19 -9.75
N TYR A 292 15.49 -6.67 -9.08
CA TYR A 292 14.91 -5.97 -7.94
C TYR A 292 15.76 -6.17 -6.68
N ILE A 293 15.94 -5.12 -5.90
CA ILE A 293 16.58 -5.16 -4.59
C ILE A 293 15.52 -5.50 -3.55
N TYR A 294 15.81 -6.49 -2.71
CA TYR A 294 14.98 -6.80 -1.55
C TYR A 294 15.23 -5.75 -0.47
N ILE A 295 14.28 -4.83 -0.30
CA ILE A 295 14.38 -3.72 0.66
C ILE A 295 14.27 -4.24 2.10
N GLY A 296 13.42 -5.26 2.28
CA GLY A 296 13.14 -5.90 3.56
C GLY A 296 11.64 -6.07 3.78
N MET A 297 11.30 -6.98 4.69
CA MET A 297 9.91 -7.41 4.95
C MET A 297 9.26 -7.93 3.65
N ASP A 298 8.34 -7.16 3.09
CA ASP A 298 7.50 -7.43 1.94
C ASP A 298 7.89 -6.59 0.70
N HIS A 299 8.90 -5.71 0.78
CA HIS A 299 9.15 -4.71 -0.26
C HIS A 299 10.37 -5.02 -1.15
N PHE A 300 10.18 -4.79 -2.46
CA PHE A 300 11.18 -4.88 -3.50
C PHE A 300 11.13 -3.62 -4.36
N ALA A 301 12.29 -3.13 -4.79
CA ALA A 301 12.37 -1.93 -5.63
C ALA A 301 13.49 -2.08 -6.67
N LEU A 302 13.38 -1.36 -7.80
CA LEU A 302 14.47 -1.29 -8.77
C LEU A 302 15.72 -0.61 -8.17
N PRO A 303 16.93 -0.84 -8.70
CA PRO A 303 18.17 -0.30 -8.12
C PRO A 303 18.25 1.23 -8.09
N ASP A 304 17.60 1.90 -9.03
CA ASP A 304 17.53 3.36 -9.17
C ASP A 304 16.37 3.99 -8.38
N ASP A 305 15.52 3.19 -7.74
CA ASP A 305 14.45 3.68 -6.87
C ASP A 305 15.00 4.31 -5.58
N GLU A 306 14.35 5.36 -5.09
CA GLU A 306 14.77 6.07 -3.88
C GLU A 306 14.87 5.17 -2.63
N LEU A 307 14.05 4.10 -2.53
CA LEU A 307 14.13 3.14 -1.42
C LEU A 307 15.43 2.32 -1.48
N SER A 308 15.82 1.90 -2.67
CA SER A 308 17.08 1.18 -2.93
C SER A 308 18.28 2.07 -2.59
N LEU A 309 18.25 3.33 -3.05
CA LEU A 309 19.30 4.32 -2.76
C LEU A 309 19.38 4.62 -1.25
N ALA A 310 18.24 4.81 -0.59
CA ALA A 310 18.18 5.08 0.85
C ALA A 310 18.64 3.87 1.69
N LEU A 311 18.35 2.64 1.25
CA LEU A 311 18.86 1.43 1.89
C LEU A 311 20.40 1.37 1.82
N GLY A 312 20.98 1.62 0.64
CA GLY A 312 22.44 1.65 0.46
C GLY A 312 23.12 2.74 1.29
N ASN A 313 22.46 3.89 1.45
CA ASN A 313 22.96 5.02 2.21
C ASN A 313 22.61 4.98 3.71
N SER A 314 21.92 3.95 4.19
CA SER A 314 21.43 3.85 5.57
C SER A 314 20.55 5.02 6.02
N THR A 315 19.78 5.59 5.10
CA THR A 315 18.84 6.70 5.34
C THR A 315 17.37 6.29 5.18
N LEU A 316 17.10 5.00 4.96
CA LEU A 316 15.75 4.46 4.81
C LEU A 316 14.90 4.75 6.04
N GLN A 317 13.68 5.25 5.81
CA GLN A 317 12.67 5.50 6.84
C GLN A 317 11.43 4.66 6.54
N ARG A 318 10.58 4.46 7.56
CA ARG A 318 9.36 3.65 7.46
C ARG A 318 8.22 4.33 8.19
N ASN A 319 7.03 4.31 7.61
CA ASN A 319 5.81 4.77 8.27
C ASN A 319 4.72 3.67 8.24
N PHE A 320 3.45 4.03 8.44
CA PHE A 320 2.36 3.04 8.44
C PHE A 320 2.01 2.52 7.03
N GLN A 321 2.34 3.27 5.98
CA GLN A 321 2.07 2.95 4.58
C GLN A 321 3.17 2.08 3.94
N GLY A 322 4.29 1.87 4.64
CA GLY A 322 5.49 1.21 4.12
C GLY A 322 6.62 2.20 4.05
#